data_AF-L1IEQ0-F1
#
_entry.id   AF-L1IEQ0-F1
#
_cell.length_a   1.000
_cell.length_b   1.000
_cell.length_c   1.000
_cell.angle_alpha   90.00
_cell.angle_beta   90.00
_cell.angle_gamma   90.00
#
_symmetry.space_group_name_H-M   'P 1'
#
loop_
_entity.id
_entity.type
_entity.pdbx_description
1 polymer ?
#
loop_
_entity_poly.entity_id
_entity_poly.type
_entity_poly.pdbx_seq_one_letter_code
_entity_poly.pdbx_strand_id
1 'polypeptide(L)'
;MSSLYSPSFACTNGYDNNPFSIMHTQFYSTNWLRIDLGAADGLSKDISRVSLVSRADCCWDRASYSKVYIGDDDTSALNNVLCGTYGAFTSGTEQQTLECRLRGRYAWVYKAYSTEPMNWAEITIRGCDPCPEGLTTEGEGATSIAQCVNLSGHGPFISHQVNSSSYPAGSKIPPMNSMEHCRLNASWYQILSNIDRSSRAVKLSYKTGGLGKLMTLGAEEVWVCQYGHPCSQNTSSFDLLQDGLDAFCFIYDEIGEKFRPWGLMSELGL
;
A
#
# COMPACT_ATOMS: atom_id res chain seq x y z
N MET A 1 -23.76 -4.55 -7.37
CA MET A 1 -23.26 -4.95 -8.70
C MET A 1 -23.85 -4.00 -9.72
N SER A 2 -23.11 -3.64 -10.78
CA SER A 2 -23.56 -2.71 -11.81
C SER A 2 -24.79 -3.19 -12.58
N SER A 3 -24.87 -4.49 -12.88
CA SER A 3 -25.97 -5.11 -13.62
C SER A 3 -25.97 -6.63 -13.43
N LEU A 4 -27.12 -7.27 -13.64
CA LEU A 4 -27.27 -8.73 -13.57
C LEU A 4 -27.64 -9.29 -14.95
N TYR A 5 -26.87 -10.26 -15.46
CA TYR A 5 -27.17 -10.91 -16.73
C TYR A 5 -28.40 -11.83 -16.65
N SER A 6 -28.47 -12.68 -15.61
CA SER A 6 -29.59 -13.59 -15.33
C SER A 6 -29.58 -14.00 -13.86
N PRO A 7 -30.73 -14.37 -13.25
CA PRO A 7 -30.79 -14.83 -11.87
C PRO A 7 -29.83 -15.98 -11.51
N SER A 8 -29.49 -16.85 -12.47
CA SER A 8 -28.53 -17.94 -12.26
C SER A 8 -27.08 -17.47 -12.07
N PHE A 9 -26.79 -16.20 -12.37
CA PHE A 9 -25.45 -15.60 -12.27
C PHE A 9 -25.40 -14.39 -11.32
N ALA A 10 -26.15 -14.48 -10.23
CA ALA A 10 -26.22 -13.45 -9.19
C ALA A 10 -24.84 -13.09 -8.63
N CYS A 11 -24.70 -11.87 -8.10
CA CYS A 11 -23.45 -11.43 -7.49
C CYS A 11 -23.02 -12.29 -6.29
N THR A 12 -23.97 -12.94 -5.62
CA THR A 12 -23.72 -13.89 -4.51
C THR A 12 -22.85 -15.06 -4.93
N ASN A 13 -22.98 -15.51 -6.17
CA ASN A 13 -22.17 -16.60 -6.71
C ASN A 13 -20.69 -16.23 -6.78
N GLY A 14 -20.36 -14.93 -6.81
CA GLY A 14 -18.99 -14.47 -6.93
C GLY A 14 -18.21 -14.51 -5.63
N TYR A 15 -18.81 -14.89 -4.50
CA TYR A 15 -18.19 -14.90 -3.17
C TYR A 15 -18.76 -15.99 -2.23
N ASP A 16 -19.35 -17.06 -2.78
CA ASP A 16 -20.05 -18.11 -2.02
C ASP A 16 -19.14 -19.31 -1.66
N ASN A 17 -17.84 -19.24 -1.98
CA ASN A 17 -16.86 -20.33 -1.89
C ASN A 17 -17.20 -21.55 -2.77
N ASN A 18 -17.94 -21.37 -3.85
CA ASN A 18 -18.23 -22.43 -4.81
C ASN A 18 -17.62 -22.11 -6.19
N PRO A 19 -16.54 -22.80 -6.61
CA PRO A 19 -15.88 -22.50 -7.88
C PRO A 19 -16.71 -22.86 -9.13
N PHE A 20 -17.88 -23.49 -8.95
CA PHE A 20 -18.80 -23.85 -10.03
C PHE A 20 -19.97 -22.86 -10.19
N SER A 21 -20.20 -21.98 -9.21
CA SER A 21 -21.12 -20.86 -9.36
C SER A 21 -20.32 -19.69 -9.95
N ILE A 22 -21.00 -18.86 -10.74
CA ILE A 22 -20.37 -17.74 -11.45
C ILE A 22 -21.26 -16.53 -11.30
N MET A 23 -20.65 -15.36 -11.08
CA MET A 23 -21.35 -14.08 -11.22
C MET A 23 -21.14 -13.50 -12.61
N HIS A 24 -22.16 -12.83 -13.17
CA HIS A 24 -22.09 -12.33 -14.54
C HIS A 24 -22.90 -11.04 -14.73
N THR A 25 -22.22 -10.01 -15.21
CA THR A 25 -22.81 -8.70 -15.52
C THR A 25 -23.29 -8.63 -16.98
N GLN A 26 -24.17 -7.68 -17.31
CA GLN A 26 -24.52 -7.44 -18.70
C GLN A 26 -23.37 -6.79 -19.49
N PHE A 27 -23.56 -6.68 -20.80
CA PHE A 27 -22.60 -6.08 -21.73
C PHE A 27 -22.66 -4.54 -21.63
N TYR A 28 -22.03 -4.00 -20.60
CA TYR A 28 -21.84 -2.56 -20.42
C TYR A 28 -20.37 -2.15 -20.50
N SER A 29 -20.14 -0.90 -20.89
CA SER A 29 -18.80 -0.29 -20.99
C SER A 29 -18.09 -0.21 -19.64
N THR A 30 -18.86 -0.17 -18.55
CA THR A 30 -18.36 -0.11 -17.19
C THR A 30 -19.11 -1.10 -16.33
N ASN A 31 -18.37 -2.04 -15.73
CA ASN A 31 -18.92 -3.04 -14.84
C ASN A 31 -18.23 -2.98 -13.48
N TRP A 32 -19.00 -3.21 -12.42
CA TRP A 32 -18.48 -3.20 -11.08
C TRP A 32 -19.23 -4.12 -10.13
N LEU A 33 -18.52 -4.64 -9.14
CA LEU A 33 -19.08 -5.23 -7.94
C LEU A 33 -18.55 -4.44 -6.75
N ARG A 34 -19.44 -4.13 -5.80
CA ARG A 34 -19.11 -3.61 -4.48
C ARG A 34 -19.42 -4.70 -3.47
N ILE A 35 -18.47 -5.00 -2.61
CA ILE A 35 -18.60 -5.93 -1.50
C ILE A 35 -18.50 -5.08 -0.23
N ASP A 36 -19.54 -5.13 0.60
CA ASP A 36 -19.49 -4.57 1.96
C ASP A 36 -18.86 -5.62 2.86
N LEU A 37 -17.67 -5.33 3.37
CA LEU A 37 -16.92 -6.22 4.26
C LEU A 37 -17.44 -6.19 5.70
N GLY A 38 -18.39 -5.29 5.97
CA GLY A 38 -19.30 -5.26 7.11
C GLY A 38 -18.80 -6.04 8.33
N ALA A 39 -17.97 -5.40 9.15
CA ALA A 39 -17.84 -5.83 10.54
C ALA A 39 -19.20 -5.67 11.25
N ALA A 40 -19.44 -6.46 12.30
CA ALA A 40 -20.68 -6.38 13.08
C ALA A 40 -20.94 -5.01 13.72
N ASP A 41 -19.92 -4.15 13.77
CA ASP A 41 -19.91 -2.79 14.31
C ASP A 41 -19.89 -1.68 13.24
N GLY A 42 -19.86 -2.05 11.95
CA GLY A 42 -19.81 -1.10 10.82
C GLY A 42 -18.44 -0.48 10.53
N LEU A 43 -17.37 -0.95 11.18
CA LEU A 43 -16.00 -0.45 10.99
C LEU A 43 -15.32 -1.00 9.72
N SER A 44 -14.33 -0.24 9.23
CA SER A 44 -13.42 -0.63 8.15
C SER A 44 -12.52 -1.79 8.56
N LYS A 45 -12.14 -2.66 7.62
CA LYS A 45 -11.22 -3.78 7.87
C LYS A 45 -9.82 -3.45 7.38
N ASP A 46 -8.82 -4.06 8.01
CA ASP A 46 -7.46 -4.11 7.46
C ASP A 46 -7.35 -5.24 6.44
N ILE A 47 -7.27 -4.88 5.17
CA ILE A 47 -7.16 -5.82 4.05
C ILE A 47 -5.69 -6.03 3.73
N SER A 48 -5.33 -7.28 3.48
CA SER A 48 -3.97 -7.70 3.12
C SER A 48 -3.89 -8.23 1.69
N ARG A 49 -4.91 -8.97 1.25
CA ARG A 49 -4.91 -9.64 -0.06
C ARG A 49 -6.30 -9.72 -0.65
N VAL A 50 -6.37 -9.65 -1.98
CA VAL A 50 -7.59 -9.91 -2.75
C VAL A 50 -7.30 -10.92 -3.85
N SER A 51 -7.87 -12.10 -3.73
CA SER A 51 -7.76 -13.20 -4.71
C SER A 51 -9.01 -13.27 -5.56
N LEU A 52 -8.84 -13.39 -6.88
CA LEU A 52 -9.94 -13.57 -7.83
C LEU A 52 -9.72 -14.86 -8.61
N VAL A 53 -10.76 -15.67 -8.72
CA VAL A 53 -10.80 -16.90 -9.49
C VAL A 53 -11.75 -16.69 -10.66
N SER A 54 -11.22 -16.63 -11.88
CA SER A 54 -12.01 -16.58 -13.09
C SER A 54 -12.78 -17.88 -13.32
N ARG A 55 -13.63 -17.88 -14.34
CA ARG A 55 -14.29 -19.11 -14.82
C ARG A 55 -13.26 -20.16 -15.23
N ALA A 56 -13.55 -21.42 -14.95
CA ALA A 56 -12.71 -22.57 -15.33
C ALA A 56 -13.11 -23.20 -16.68
N ASP A 57 -14.36 -23.00 -17.12
CA ASP A 57 -14.93 -23.66 -18.30
C ASP A 57 -14.69 -22.89 -19.61
N CYS A 58 -14.92 -21.58 -19.61
CA CYS A 58 -14.62 -20.69 -20.72
C CYS A 58 -14.69 -19.21 -20.32
N CYS A 59 -14.20 -18.33 -21.18
CA CYS A 59 -14.29 -16.87 -21.03
C CYS A 59 -13.64 -16.34 -19.75
N TRP A 60 -12.58 -16.98 -19.28
CA TRP A 60 -11.75 -16.55 -18.14
C TRP A 60 -11.22 -15.12 -18.35
N ASP A 61 -10.97 -14.74 -19.60
CA ASP A 61 -10.38 -13.48 -20.01
C ASP A 61 -11.25 -12.26 -19.66
N ARG A 62 -12.55 -12.48 -19.42
CA ARG A 62 -13.49 -11.45 -18.97
C ARG A 62 -13.18 -10.88 -17.60
N ALA A 63 -12.50 -11.65 -16.74
CA ALA A 63 -11.96 -11.17 -15.46
C ALA A 63 -10.70 -10.31 -15.60
N SER A 64 -10.00 -10.38 -16.74
CA SER A 64 -8.71 -9.72 -16.96
C SER A 64 -8.78 -8.21 -16.83
N TYR A 65 -7.69 -7.61 -16.34
CA TYR A 65 -7.56 -6.15 -16.22
C TYR A 65 -8.63 -5.48 -15.34
N SER A 66 -9.37 -6.27 -14.55
CA SER A 66 -10.23 -5.74 -13.51
C SER A 66 -9.37 -5.10 -12.42
N LYS A 67 -9.81 -3.95 -11.93
CA LYS A 67 -9.13 -3.17 -10.89
C LYS A 67 -9.81 -3.39 -9.56
N VAL A 68 -9.02 -3.52 -8.51
CA VAL A 68 -9.55 -3.62 -7.15
C VAL A 68 -9.32 -2.29 -6.43
N TYR A 69 -10.38 -1.70 -5.88
CA TYR A 69 -10.31 -0.51 -5.04
C TYR A 69 -10.83 -0.82 -3.64
N ILE A 70 -10.15 -0.32 -2.61
CA ILE A 70 -10.49 -0.53 -1.20
C ILE A 70 -10.63 0.84 -0.51
N GLY A 71 -11.68 1.02 0.27
CA GLY A 71 -11.87 2.21 1.10
C GLY A 71 -13.27 2.29 1.69
N ASP A 72 -13.65 3.46 2.17
CA ASP A 72 -14.91 3.68 2.89
C ASP A 72 -16.00 4.38 2.07
N ASP A 73 -15.69 4.76 0.81
CA ASP A 73 -16.68 5.32 -0.09
C ASP A 73 -17.52 4.22 -0.74
N ASP A 74 -18.83 4.25 -0.49
CA ASP A 74 -19.78 3.29 -1.00
C ASP A 74 -20.44 3.74 -2.32
N THR A 75 -20.19 4.97 -2.76
CA THR A 75 -20.82 5.57 -3.94
C THR A 75 -20.04 5.31 -5.22
N SER A 76 -18.70 5.24 -5.14
CA SER A 76 -17.82 5.14 -6.30
C SER A 76 -16.52 4.41 -5.98
N ALA A 77 -16.20 3.39 -6.79
CA ALA A 77 -14.90 2.72 -6.74
C ALA A 77 -13.73 3.70 -6.89
N LEU A 78 -13.88 4.75 -7.71
CA LEU A 78 -12.79 5.69 -8.04
C LEU A 78 -12.47 6.68 -6.91
N ASN A 79 -13.34 6.79 -5.90
CA ASN A 79 -13.08 7.58 -4.70
C ASN A 79 -12.25 6.81 -3.66
N ASN A 80 -12.04 5.51 -3.89
CA ASN A 80 -11.29 4.62 -3.01
C ASN A 80 -9.85 4.39 -3.51
N VAL A 81 -9.00 3.78 -2.68
CA VAL A 81 -7.60 3.55 -3.01
C VAL A 81 -7.45 2.31 -3.89
N LEU A 82 -6.70 2.42 -4.99
CA LEU A 82 -6.41 1.28 -5.86
C LEU A 82 -5.49 0.28 -5.14
N CYS A 83 -6.01 -0.92 -4.87
CA CYS A 83 -5.25 -2.07 -4.40
C CYS A 83 -4.34 -2.61 -5.51
N GLY A 84 -4.88 -2.78 -6.72
CA GLY A 84 -4.12 -3.30 -7.85
C GLY A 84 -4.98 -3.57 -9.08
N THR A 85 -4.36 -4.07 -10.14
CA THR A 85 -5.01 -4.47 -11.38
C THR A 85 -4.61 -5.89 -11.71
N TYR A 86 -5.59 -6.77 -11.98
CA TYR A 86 -5.28 -8.13 -12.41
C TYR A 86 -4.67 -8.16 -13.81
N GLY A 87 -3.83 -9.15 -14.07
CA GLY A 87 -3.28 -9.42 -15.39
C GLY A 87 -4.31 -10.06 -16.32
N ALA A 88 -3.82 -10.63 -17.41
CA ALA A 88 -4.61 -11.51 -18.25
C ALA A 88 -4.90 -12.81 -17.48
N PHE A 89 -6.17 -13.19 -17.38
CA PHE A 89 -6.54 -14.56 -17.08
C PHE A 89 -6.46 -15.36 -18.38
N THR A 90 -5.92 -16.56 -18.30
CA THR A 90 -5.82 -17.51 -19.41
C THR A 90 -6.23 -18.89 -18.92
N SER A 91 -6.45 -19.83 -19.85
CA SER A 91 -6.46 -21.24 -19.48
C SER A 91 -5.13 -21.59 -18.79
N GLY A 92 -5.21 -22.18 -17.60
CA GLY A 92 -4.08 -22.46 -16.71
C GLY A 92 -3.67 -21.30 -15.79
N THR A 93 -4.35 -20.15 -15.84
CA THR A 93 -4.15 -19.03 -14.90
C THR A 93 -5.50 -18.45 -14.50
N GLU A 94 -6.31 -19.31 -13.90
CA GLU A 94 -7.67 -18.98 -13.48
C GLU A 94 -7.68 -18.25 -12.13
N GLN A 95 -6.59 -18.25 -11.36
CA GLN A 95 -6.52 -17.55 -10.08
C GLN A 95 -5.36 -16.56 -10.05
N GLN A 96 -5.64 -15.35 -9.58
CA GLN A 96 -4.63 -14.32 -9.32
C GLN A 96 -4.89 -13.64 -7.98
N THR A 97 -3.82 -13.25 -7.30
CA THR A 97 -3.87 -12.58 -5.99
C THR A 97 -3.16 -11.23 -6.07
N LEU A 98 -3.82 -10.19 -5.57
CA LEU A 98 -3.23 -8.88 -5.33
C LEU A 98 -2.88 -8.77 -3.85
N GLU A 99 -1.64 -8.36 -3.56
CA GLU A 99 -1.20 -7.98 -2.22
C GLU A 99 -1.42 -6.48 -2.05
N CYS A 100 -2.26 -6.09 -1.09
CA CYS A 100 -2.51 -4.69 -0.79
C CYS A 100 -2.84 -4.54 0.69
N ARG A 101 -2.01 -3.78 1.42
CA ARG A 101 -2.16 -3.47 2.84
C ARG A 101 -2.97 -2.19 2.97
N LEU A 102 -4.29 -2.29 2.79
CA LEU A 102 -5.21 -1.16 2.73
C LEU A 102 -6.31 -1.31 3.77
N ARG A 103 -6.76 -0.20 4.34
CA ARG A 103 -7.93 -0.15 5.22
C ARG A 103 -9.16 0.29 4.46
N GLY A 104 -10.29 -0.39 4.66
CA GLY A 104 -11.56 0.02 4.08
C GLY A 104 -12.71 -0.92 4.42
N ARG A 105 -13.93 -0.39 4.39
CA ARG A 105 -15.17 -1.18 4.52
C ARG A 105 -15.63 -1.78 3.20
N TYR A 106 -15.40 -1.10 2.09
CA TYR A 106 -15.85 -1.54 0.78
C TYR A 106 -14.69 -2.00 -0.07
N ALA A 107 -14.87 -3.18 -0.67
CA ALA A 107 -14.02 -3.65 -1.75
C ALA A 107 -14.78 -3.59 -3.06
N TRP A 108 -14.17 -2.95 -4.05
CA TRP A 108 -14.71 -2.78 -5.37
C TRP A 108 -13.89 -3.55 -6.38
N VAL A 109 -14.53 -4.37 -7.19
CA VAL A 109 -13.95 -4.84 -8.44
C VAL A 109 -14.55 -3.99 -9.54
N TYR A 110 -13.71 -3.31 -10.31
CA TYR A 110 -14.10 -2.30 -11.26
C TYR A 110 -13.41 -2.52 -12.61
N LYS A 111 -14.20 -2.52 -13.68
CA LYS A 111 -13.71 -2.68 -15.05
C LYS A 111 -14.38 -1.64 -15.95
N ALA A 112 -13.59 -0.68 -16.44
CA ALA A 112 -14.05 0.37 -17.34
C ALA A 112 -13.55 0.15 -18.77
N TYR A 113 -14.24 0.79 -19.72
CA TYR A 113 -13.95 0.75 -21.16
C TYR A 113 -13.89 -0.68 -21.72
N SER A 114 -14.72 -1.57 -21.16
CA SER A 114 -14.80 -2.97 -21.59
C SER A 114 -15.91 -3.15 -22.61
N THR A 115 -15.63 -3.84 -23.70
CA THR A 115 -16.68 -4.35 -24.61
C THR A 115 -17.27 -5.67 -24.12
N GLU A 116 -16.62 -6.31 -23.14
CA GLU A 116 -17.01 -7.58 -22.56
C GLU A 116 -17.66 -7.41 -21.18
N PRO A 117 -18.56 -8.33 -20.79
CA PRO A 117 -19.11 -8.36 -19.45
C PRO A 117 -18.02 -8.79 -18.47
N MET A 118 -18.19 -8.39 -17.22
CA MET A 118 -17.39 -8.85 -16.11
C MET A 118 -18.00 -10.12 -15.51
N ASN A 119 -17.18 -11.16 -15.34
CA ASN A 119 -17.55 -12.41 -14.68
C ASN A 119 -16.36 -12.97 -13.89
N TRP A 120 -16.67 -13.82 -12.92
CA TRP A 120 -15.71 -14.68 -12.22
C TRP A 120 -16.47 -15.72 -11.41
N ALA A 121 -15.75 -16.75 -10.96
CA ALA A 121 -16.26 -17.77 -10.07
C ALA A 121 -16.21 -17.27 -8.61
N GLU A 122 -15.04 -16.90 -8.11
CA GLU A 122 -14.87 -16.57 -6.69
C GLU A 122 -13.99 -15.33 -6.49
N ILE A 123 -14.32 -14.51 -5.49
CA ILE A 123 -13.43 -13.50 -4.93
C ILE A 123 -13.26 -13.73 -3.43
N THR A 124 -12.02 -13.78 -2.99
CA THR A 124 -11.67 -13.92 -1.58
C THR A 124 -10.90 -12.70 -1.12
N ILE A 125 -11.44 -12.01 -0.14
CA ILE A 125 -10.80 -10.84 0.49
C ILE A 125 -10.26 -11.29 1.83
N ARG A 126 -8.94 -11.23 1.99
CA ARG A 126 -8.25 -11.58 3.23
C ARG A 126 -7.92 -10.29 3.98
N GLY A 127 -8.42 -10.22 5.20
CA GLY A 127 -8.18 -9.13 6.12
C GLY A 127 -8.61 -9.50 7.52
N CYS A 128 -8.50 -8.55 8.42
CA CYS A 128 -8.95 -8.67 9.80
C CYS A 128 -9.68 -7.42 10.25
N ASP A 129 -10.40 -7.55 11.36
CA ASP A 129 -10.83 -6.39 12.13
C ASP A 129 -9.61 -5.54 12.50
N PRO A 130 -9.73 -4.20 12.40
CA PRO A 130 -8.66 -3.32 12.80
C PRO A 130 -8.46 -3.46 14.30
N CYS A 131 -7.22 -3.26 14.74
CA CYS A 131 -6.96 -3.23 16.15
C CYS A 131 -7.70 -2.07 16.85
N PRO A 132 -8.21 -2.27 18.07
CA PRO A 132 -8.67 -1.20 18.94
C PRO A 132 -7.62 -0.09 19.06
N GLU A 133 -8.06 1.14 19.30
CA GLU A 133 -7.15 2.28 19.49
C GLU A 133 -6.04 1.95 20.51
N GLY A 134 -4.78 2.23 20.14
CA GLY A 134 -3.59 1.94 20.96
C GLY A 134 -3.03 0.52 20.84
N LEU A 135 -3.65 -0.34 20.03
CA LEU A 135 -3.16 -1.67 19.71
C LEU A 135 -2.76 -1.75 18.21
N THR A 136 -1.78 -2.59 17.87
CA THR A 136 -1.37 -2.83 16.48
C THR A 136 -1.16 -4.31 16.21
N THR A 137 -1.06 -4.68 14.93
CA THR A 137 -0.60 -5.99 14.49
C THR A 137 0.83 -5.87 13.96
N GLU A 138 1.85 -5.88 14.82
CA GLU A 138 3.27 -5.69 14.42
C GLU A 138 3.87 -6.83 13.54
N GLY A 139 3.11 -7.87 13.23
CA GLY A 139 3.56 -8.96 12.36
C GLY A 139 2.94 -8.87 10.96
N GLU A 140 3.79 -8.87 9.92
CA GLU A 140 3.33 -9.30 8.59
C GLU A 140 2.63 -10.67 8.74
N GLY A 141 1.35 -10.75 8.38
CA GLY A 141 0.56 -11.98 8.53
C GLY A 141 -0.30 -12.07 9.79
N ALA A 142 -0.54 -10.98 10.51
CA ALA A 142 -1.68 -10.94 11.42
C ALA A 142 -3.00 -11.04 10.63
N THR A 143 -3.90 -11.90 11.10
CA THR A 143 -5.13 -12.32 10.42
C THR A 143 -6.37 -12.10 11.27
N SER A 144 -6.24 -11.60 12.50
CA SER A 144 -7.37 -11.37 13.39
C SER A 144 -7.05 -10.36 14.50
N ILE A 145 -8.11 -9.76 15.06
CA ILE A 145 -8.05 -8.89 16.24
C ILE A 145 -7.46 -9.57 17.49
N ALA A 146 -7.48 -10.91 17.54
CA ALA A 146 -6.87 -11.68 18.63
C ALA A 146 -5.33 -11.57 18.64
N GLN A 147 -4.73 -11.06 17.55
CA GLN A 147 -3.30 -10.83 17.40
C GLN A 147 -2.92 -9.36 17.61
N CYS A 148 -3.86 -8.52 18.06
CA CYS A 148 -3.57 -7.13 18.42
C CYS A 148 -2.74 -7.09 19.70
N VAL A 149 -1.59 -6.43 19.62
CA VAL A 149 -0.70 -6.19 20.75
C VAL A 149 -0.82 -4.75 21.21
N ASN A 150 -0.77 -4.55 22.52
CA ASN A 150 -0.83 -3.23 23.12
C ASN A 150 0.52 -2.53 23.04
N LEU A 151 0.54 -1.34 22.45
CA LEU A 151 1.74 -0.48 22.48
C LEU A 151 2.11 -0.09 23.92
N SER A 152 1.17 -0.15 24.87
CA SER A 152 1.40 0.12 26.30
C SER A 152 1.81 -1.10 27.15
N GLY A 153 2.01 -2.29 26.54
CA GLY A 153 2.28 -3.55 27.27
C GLY A 153 3.61 -4.27 26.96
N HIS A 154 4.34 -3.87 25.92
CA HIS A 154 5.74 -4.24 25.68
C HIS A 154 6.48 -2.92 25.37
N GLY A 155 7.28 -2.35 26.25
CA GLY A 155 8.48 -3.00 26.77
C GLY A 155 8.30 -3.87 28.01
N PRO A 156 9.18 -4.85 28.23
CA PRO A 156 10.43 -5.13 27.49
C PRO A 156 10.42 -6.52 26.81
N PHE A 157 11.14 -6.68 25.70
CA PHE A 157 11.77 -7.98 25.40
C PHE A 157 13.28 -7.82 25.46
N ILE A 158 13.81 -8.36 26.56
CA ILE A 158 15.21 -8.70 26.83
C ILE A 158 16.18 -7.54 26.66
N SER A 159 16.36 -6.81 27.78
CA SER A 159 17.72 -6.50 28.24
C SER A 159 18.51 -7.81 28.29
N HIS A 160 19.18 -8.17 27.20
CA HIS A 160 20.50 -8.73 27.39
C HIS A 160 21.30 -7.53 27.83
N GLN A 161 21.77 -7.56 29.08
CA GLN A 161 22.97 -6.82 29.42
C GLN A 161 24.06 -7.34 28.50
N VAL A 162 24.16 -6.76 27.31
CA VAL A 162 25.42 -6.75 26.60
C VAL A 162 26.23 -5.72 27.35
N ASN A 163 27.21 -6.24 28.09
CA ASN A 163 28.25 -5.45 28.71
C ASN A 163 28.61 -4.26 27.83
N SER A 164 28.71 -3.11 28.49
CA SER A 164 29.37 -1.91 28.01
C SER A 164 30.81 -2.22 27.58
N SER A 165 30.99 -2.77 26.39
CA SER A 165 32.31 -2.98 25.77
C SER A 165 32.18 -3.56 24.36
N SER A 166 31.68 -2.75 23.42
CA SER A 166 32.21 -2.63 22.04
C SER A 166 31.20 -1.89 21.14
N TYR A 167 31.21 -0.56 21.21
CA TYR A 167 30.73 0.26 20.11
C TYR A 167 31.71 0.10 18.93
N PRO A 168 31.28 -0.35 17.73
CA PRO A 168 32.03 -0.07 16.53
C PRO A 168 31.87 1.42 16.25
N ALA A 169 32.96 2.18 16.39
CA ALA A 169 33.01 3.58 15.98
C ALA A 169 32.67 3.69 14.49
N GLY A 170 31.57 4.38 14.11
CA GLY A 170 31.30 4.62 12.70
C GLY A 170 29.94 5.20 12.26
N SER A 171 28.88 5.21 13.08
CA SER A 171 27.58 5.76 12.66
C SER A 171 27.50 7.28 12.88
N LYS A 172 27.96 8.05 11.89
CA LYS A 172 27.76 9.50 11.83
C LYS A 172 26.31 9.81 11.50
N ILE A 173 25.44 9.93 12.50
CA ILE A 173 24.28 10.83 12.40
C ILE A 173 24.86 12.24 12.58
N PRO A 174 24.81 13.13 11.56
CA PRO A 174 25.35 14.47 11.72
C PRO A 174 24.60 15.23 12.82
N PRO A 175 25.29 16.05 13.63
CA PRO A 175 24.62 16.86 14.65
C PRO A 175 23.58 17.80 14.03
N MET A 176 22.42 17.88 14.67
CA MET A 176 21.15 18.49 14.22
C MET A 176 21.19 19.98 13.82
N ASN A 177 22.33 20.67 13.99
CA ASN A 177 22.40 22.14 13.96
C ASN A 177 22.82 22.78 12.62
N SER A 178 23.09 22.01 11.55
CA SER A 178 23.49 22.58 10.24
C SER A 178 22.45 22.46 9.12
N MET A 179 21.31 21.80 9.34
CA MET A 179 20.38 21.41 8.26
C MET A 179 18.94 21.89 8.45
N GLU A 180 18.64 22.76 9.43
CA GLU A 180 17.27 23.26 9.68
C GLU A 180 16.62 24.00 8.48
N HIS A 181 17.43 24.49 7.54
CA HIS A 181 16.96 25.16 6.33
C HIS A 181 16.41 24.17 5.28
N CYS A 182 16.71 22.87 5.42
CA CYS A 182 16.17 21.83 4.56
C CYS A 182 14.78 21.46 5.06
N ARG A 183 13.74 21.73 4.26
CA ARG A 183 12.36 21.41 4.63
C ARG A 183 11.68 20.71 3.47
N LEU A 184 11.03 19.59 3.78
CA LEU A 184 10.15 18.93 2.84
C LEU A 184 8.81 19.65 2.80
N ASN A 185 8.61 20.51 1.82
CA ASN A 185 7.34 21.21 1.61
C ASN A 185 6.42 20.41 0.68
N ALA A 186 6.02 19.22 1.13
CA ALA A 186 5.13 18.33 0.41
C ALA A 186 4.14 17.68 1.37
N SER A 187 2.87 17.57 0.98
CA SER A 187 1.89 16.77 1.71
C SER A 187 2.09 15.29 1.43
N TRP A 188 1.59 14.44 2.33
CA TRP A 188 1.56 12.99 2.09
C TRP A 188 0.89 12.62 0.76
N TYR A 189 -0.17 13.32 0.37
CA TYR A 189 -0.80 13.14 -0.94
C TYR A 189 0.17 13.42 -2.10
N GLN A 190 0.91 14.53 -2.05
CA GLN A 190 1.88 14.91 -3.09
C GLN A 190 3.07 13.94 -3.17
N ILE A 191 3.48 13.40 -2.02
CA ILE A 191 4.53 12.38 -1.93
C ILE A 191 4.05 11.10 -2.61
N LEU A 192 2.90 10.56 -2.18
CA LEU A 192 2.34 9.32 -2.70
C LEU A 192 1.98 9.39 -4.18
N SER A 193 1.50 10.55 -4.66
CA SER A 193 1.15 10.75 -6.08
C SER A 193 2.36 10.81 -7.01
N ASN A 194 3.56 11.07 -6.46
CA ASN A 194 4.79 11.26 -7.25
C ASN A 194 5.95 10.35 -6.77
N ILE A 195 5.64 9.16 -6.23
CA ILE A 195 6.66 8.15 -5.94
C ILE A 195 7.30 7.70 -7.25
N ASP A 196 8.62 7.79 -7.35
CA ASP A 196 9.37 7.27 -8.47
C ASP A 196 9.35 5.74 -8.46
N ARG A 197 8.84 5.16 -9.54
CA ARG A 197 8.84 3.72 -9.78
C ARG A 197 9.70 3.35 -10.99
N SER A 198 10.40 4.32 -11.56
CA SER A 198 11.25 4.14 -12.72
C SER A 198 12.69 3.84 -12.31
N SER A 199 13.49 3.36 -13.27
CA SER A 199 14.93 3.14 -13.06
C SER A 199 15.76 4.41 -13.19
N ARG A 200 15.16 5.57 -13.52
CA ARG A 200 15.85 6.86 -13.65
C ARG A 200 15.16 7.92 -12.82
N ALA A 201 15.84 8.40 -11.78
CA ALA A 201 15.40 9.47 -10.92
C ALA A 201 14.85 10.67 -11.71
N VAL A 202 13.59 11.03 -11.45
CA VAL A 202 12.93 12.21 -12.02
C VAL A 202 13.01 13.36 -11.00
N LYS A 203 13.35 14.58 -11.44
CA LYS A 203 13.40 15.73 -10.51
C LYS A 203 12.03 15.95 -9.85
N LEU A 204 12.02 16.23 -8.54
CA LEU A 204 10.83 16.40 -7.70
C LEU A 204 10.00 15.13 -7.46
N SER A 205 10.43 13.96 -7.92
CA SER A 205 9.84 12.69 -7.49
C SER A 205 10.34 12.26 -6.12
N TYR A 206 9.67 11.28 -5.53
CA TYR A 206 9.94 10.81 -4.17
C TYR A 206 10.30 9.33 -4.12
N LYS A 207 11.11 8.96 -3.15
CA LYS A 207 11.33 7.58 -2.72
C LYS A 207 11.06 7.50 -1.23
N THR A 208 10.43 6.42 -0.79
CA THR A 208 10.07 6.23 0.62
C THR A 208 10.45 4.83 1.07
N GLY A 209 10.68 4.67 2.37
CA GLY A 209 10.94 3.37 2.96
C GLY A 209 10.85 3.41 4.48
N GLY A 210 10.98 2.24 5.10
CA GLY A 210 11.12 2.14 6.55
C GLY A 210 12.56 2.42 6.99
N LEU A 211 12.72 2.98 8.19
CA LEU A 211 14.04 3.20 8.81
C LEU A 211 14.74 1.91 9.25
N GLY A 212 14.04 0.78 9.23
CA GLY A 212 14.61 -0.53 9.57
C GLY A 212 15.20 -0.51 10.98
N LYS A 213 16.50 -0.75 11.12
CA LYS A 213 17.18 -0.77 12.43
C LYS A 213 17.32 0.61 13.09
N LEU A 214 17.09 1.69 12.34
CA LEU A 214 17.12 3.07 12.84
C LEU A 214 15.72 3.55 13.26
N MET A 215 14.71 2.71 13.11
CA MET A 215 13.34 3.01 13.50
C MET A 215 13.25 3.18 15.02
N THR A 216 12.58 4.26 15.44
CA THR A 216 12.07 4.41 16.80
C THR A 216 10.55 4.30 16.73
N LEU A 217 10.02 3.19 17.23
CA LEU A 217 8.57 2.90 17.18
C LEU A 217 7.76 4.04 17.83
N GLY A 218 6.71 4.51 17.14
CA GLY A 218 5.84 5.60 17.59
C GLY A 218 6.52 6.98 17.65
N ALA A 219 7.67 7.13 16.99
CA ALA A 219 8.37 8.41 16.85
C ALA A 219 8.93 8.60 15.45
N GLU A 220 9.78 7.71 14.98
CA GLU A 220 10.53 7.83 13.72
C GLU A 220 10.55 6.49 13.00
N GLU A 221 9.62 6.29 12.06
CA GLU A 221 9.42 4.98 11.43
C GLU A 221 9.76 4.95 9.94
N VAL A 222 9.50 6.05 9.26
CA VAL A 222 9.60 6.15 7.81
C VAL A 222 10.53 7.28 7.40
N TRP A 223 11.19 7.06 6.27
CA TRP A 223 11.95 8.09 5.58
C TRP A 223 11.35 8.40 4.22
N VAL A 224 11.52 9.66 3.81
CA VAL A 224 11.12 10.18 2.50
C VAL A 224 12.28 10.94 1.90
N CYS A 225 12.70 10.58 0.69
CA CYS A 225 13.72 11.28 -0.06
C CYS A 225 13.10 11.96 -1.28
N GLN A 226 13.47 13.22 -1.54
CA GLN A 226 13.05 13.94 -2.74
C GLN A 226 14.23 14.14 -3.69
N TYR A 227 14.08 13.66 -4.92
CA TYR A 227 15.09 13.78 -5.96
C TYR A 227 15.24 15.23 -6.45
N GLY A 228 16.48 15.71 -6.51
CA GLY A 228 16.81 17.08 -6.92
C GLY A 228 16.34 18.16 -5.93
N HIS A 229 16.15 17.81 -4.66
CA HIS A 229 15.88 18.77 -3.58
C HIS A 229 17.02 19.81 -3.48
N PRO A 230 16.75 21.09 -3.14
CA PRO A 230 17.80 22.11 -3.06
C PRO A 230 18.97 21.74 -2.13
N CYS A 231 18.70 21.00 -1.05
CA CYS A 231 19.76 20.51 -0.15
C CYS A 231 20.54 19.29 -0.69
N SER A 232 20.16 18.71 -1.83
CA SER A 232 20.98 17.71 -2.54
C SER A 232 21.82 18.31 -3.67
N GLN A 233 21.71 19.61 -3.92
CA GLN A 233 22.56 20.29 -4.90
C GLN A 233 23.83 20.78 -4.21
N ASN A 234 24.98 20.22 -4.58
CA ASN A 234 26.26 20.83 -4.25
C ASN A 234 26.30 22.23 -4.87
N THR A 235 26.65 23.22 -4.04
CA THR A 235 26.95 24.58 -4.46
C THR A 235 28.26 24.61 -5.24
N SER A 236 28.24 24.12 -6.47
CA SER A 236 29.24 24.44 -7.50
C SER A 236 28.79 23.93 -8.87
N SER A 237 28.55 24.91 -9.76
CA SER A 237 28.65 24.82 -11.23
C SER A 237 27.78 23.79 -11.97
N PHE A 238 26.75 24.31 -12.65
CA PHE A 238 26.71 24.36 -14.12
C PHE A 238 27.24 23.12 -14.87
N ASP A 239 26.76 21.92 -14.58
CA ASP A 239 26.90 20.79 -15.52
C ASP A 239 25.53 20.16 -15.81
N LEU A 240 25.05 20.49 -17.00
CA LEU A 240 24.06 19.70 -17.70
C LEU A 240 24.77 18.43 -18.16
N LEU A 241 24.20 17.29 -17.75
CA LEU A 241 24.41 15.92 -18.25
C LEU A 241 25.39 15.05 -17.42
N GLN A 242 24.84 13.89 -17.01
CA GLN A 242 25.47 12.56 -16.93
C GLN A 242 25.79 11.87 -15.61
N ASP A 243 25.58 12.47 -14.43
CA ASP A 243 25.53 11.70 -13.17
C ASP A 243 24.20 11.93 -12.44
N GLY A 244 23.64 10.85 -11.89
CA GLY A 244 22.24 10.76 -11.45
C GLY A 244 21.79 11.86 -10.50
N LEU A 245 20.52 12.28 -10.61
CA LEU A 245 19.88 13.17 -9.65
C LEU A 245 19.92 12.53 -8.26
N ASP A 246 20.67 13.12 -7.33
CA ASP A 246 20.67 12.69 -5.93
C ASP A 246 19.44 13.24 -5.18
N ALA A 247 19.05 12.57 -4.11
CA ALA A 247 17.91 12.94 -3.28
C ALA A 247 18.33 13.39 -1.89
N PHE A 248 17.57 14.34 -1.33
CA PHE A 248 17.70 14.70 0.08
C PHE A 248 16.59 14.01 0.88
N CYS A 249 16.98 13.34 1.95
CA CYS A 249 16.13 12.49 2.76
C CYS A 249 15.72 13.16 4.07
N PHE A 250 14.52 12.82 4.49
CA PHE A 250 13.87 13.27 5.71
C PHE A 250 13.33 12.07 6.47
N ILE A 251 13.30 12.17 7.80
CA ILE A 251 12.60 11.25 8.69
C ILE A 251 11.28 11.90 9.08
N TYR A 252 10.19 11.14 9.09
CA TYR A 252 8.93 11.62 9.65
C TYR A 252 8.91 11.40 11.16
N ASP A 253 8.86 12.51 11.91
CA ASP A 253 8.63 12.54 13.36
C ASP A 253 7.11 12.55 13.59
N GLU A 254 6.59 11.41 14.03
CA GLU A 254 5.16 11.19 14.27
C GLU A 254 4.63 11.97 15.49
N ILE A 255 5.47 12.14 16.51
CA ILE A 255 5.11 12.88 17.72
C ILE A 255 4.97 14.37 17.39
N GLY A 256 5.89 14.89 16.58
CA GLY A 256 5.90 16.28 16.15
C GLY A 256 5.10 16.57 14.88
N GLU A 257 4.51 15.56 14.25
CA GLU A 257 3.87 15.59 12.92
C GLU A 257 4.69 16.35 11.86
N LYS A 258 6.01 16.12 11.82
CA LYS A 258 6.92 16.93 10.98
C LYS A 258 8.04 16.10 10.35
N PHE A 259 8.51 16.56 9.20
CA PHE A 259 9.70 16.00 8.57
C PHE A 259 10.97 16.62 9.16
N ARG A 260 11.87 15.78 9.67
CA ARG A 260 13.21 16.18 10.14
C ARG A 260 14.26 15.87 9.05
N PRO A 261 15.17 16.80 8.74
CA PRO A 261 16.28 16.57 7.81
C PRO A 261 17.13 15.38 8.25
N TRP A 262 17.49 14.50 7.31
CA TRP A 262 18.32 13.33 7.59
C TRP A 262 19.67 13.37 6.87
N GLY A 263 19.68 13.53 5.54
CA GLY A 263 20.92 13.57 4.77
C GLY A 263 20.74 13.24 3.29
N LEU A 264 21.85 13.13 2.56
CA LEU A 264 21.85 12.74 1.15
C LEU A 264 21.60 11.24 1.00
N MET A 265 20.76 10.86 0.05
CA MET A 265 20.41 9.46 -0.20
C MET A 265 21.65 8.62 -0.54
N SER A 266 22.59 9.19 -1.31
CA SER A 266 23.88 8.57 -1.65
C SER A 266 24.77 8.29 -0.42
N GLU A 267 24.75 9.16 0.59
CA GLU A 267 25.53 9.01 1.83
C GLU A 267 24.88 8.02 2.80
N LEU A 268 23.56 7.89 2.75
CA LEU A 268 22.77 6.99 3.59
C LEU A 268 22.74 5.54 3.07
N GLY A 269 23.14 5.31 1.81
CA GLY A 269 23.15 3.99 1.19
C GLY A 269 21.76 3.43 0.89
N LEU A 270 20.81 4.30 0.50
CA LEU A 270 19.40 3.98 0.25
C LEU A 270 19.05 3.79 -1.23
#